data_AF-A0A523BNY9-F1
#
_entry.id   AF-A0A523BNY9-F1
#
_cell.length_a   1.000
_cell.length_b   1.000
_cell.length_c   1.000
_cell.angle_alpha   90.00
_cell.angle_beta   90.00
_cell.angle_gamma   90.00
#
_symmetry.space_group_name_H-M   'P 1'
#
loop_
_entity.id
_entity.type
_entity.pdbx_description
1 polymer ?
#
loop_
_entity_poly.entity_id
_entity_poly.type
_entity_poly.pdbx_seq_one_letter_code
_entity_poly.pdbx_strand_id
1 'polypeptide(L)'
;MDILFDLMLALFLFVIIILTLMLTKKFSNPWVNRKIIHLSSVPAVISYMYLFTEPYIFFSFAVFFTIMLLIPHLKNRELSWFQLKKNYGEVYYTASFAALS
;
A
#
# COMPACT_ATOMS: atom_id res chain seq x y z
N MET A 1 -21.83 -13.55 0.63
CA MET A 1 -21.67 -12.79 -0.63
C MET A 1 -20.69 -11.64 -0.43
N ASP A 2 -20.69 -11.04 0.76
CA ASP A 2 -19.95 -9.82 1.06
C ASP A 2 -18.43 -10.02 1.13
N ILE A 3 -17.96 -11.14 1.70
CA ILE A 3 -16.52 -11.51 1.70
C ILE A 3 -15.93 -11.62 0.29
N LEU A 4 -16.67 -12.24 -0.64
CA LEU A 4 -16.18 -12.42 -2.01
C LEU A 4 -16.08 -11.08 -2.72
N PHE A 5 -17.10 -10.22 -2.55
CA PHE A 5 -17.10 -8.87 -3.08
C PHE A 5 -15.93 -8.04 -2.53
N ASP A 6 -15.77 -8.00 -1.21
CA ASP A 6 -14.69 -7.27 -0.54
C ASP A 6 -13.31 -7.78 -0.96
N LEU A 7 -13.15 -9.09 -1.13
CA LEU A 7 -11.90 -9.67 -1.63
C LEU A 7 -11.62 -9.26 -3.08
N MET A 8 -12.64 -9.30 -3.95
CA MET A 8 -12.50 -8.85 -5.34
C MET A 8 -12.16 -7.36 -5.42
N LEU A 9 -12.81 -6.54 -4.60
CA LEU A 9 -12.56 -5.10 -4.50
C LEU A 9 -11.14 -4.84 -3.98
N ALA A 10 -10.72 -5.53 -2.92
CA ALA A 10 -9.36 -5.44 -2.37
C ALA A 10 -8.30 -5.80 -3.42
N LEU A 11 -8.50 -6.91 -4.15
CA LEU A 11 -7.59 -7.35 -5.21
C LEU A 11 -7.51 -6.33 -6.35
N PHE A 12 -8.65 -5.78 -6.76
CA PHE A 12 -8.70 -4.74 -7.80
C PHE A 12 -7.90 -3.49 -7.39
N LEU A 13 -8.14 -2.99 -6.19
CA LEU A 13 -7.43 -1.83 -5.62
C LEU A 13 -5.94 -2.12 -5.43
N PHE A 14 -5.60 -3.32 -4.97
CA PHE A 14 -4.23 -3.79 -4.84
C PHE A 14 -3.51 -3.74 -6.18
N VAL A 15 -4.13 -4.25 -7.25
CA VAL A 15 -3.56 -4.20 -8.61
C VAL A 15 -3.29 -2.76 -9.04
N ILE A 16 -4.21 -1.82 -8.78
CA ILE A 16 -4.00 -0.40 -9.08
C ILE A 16 -2.76 0.16 -8.36
N ILE A 17 -2.61 -0.12 -7.07
CA ILE A 17 -1.46 0.34 -6.27
C ILE A 17 -0.16 -0.27 -6.80
N ILE A 18 -0.14 -1.57 -7.10
CA ILE A 18 1.04 -2.25 -7.64
C ILE A 18 1.41 -1.71 -9.02
N LEU A 19 0.43 -1.51 -9.91
CA LEU A 19 0.67 -0.91 -11.23
C LEU A 19 1.24 0.50 -11.08
N THR A 20 0.70 1.31 -10.17
CA THR A 20 1.22 2.63 -9.86
C THR A 20 2.68 2.56 -9.41
N LEU A 21 3.01 1.66 -8.47
CA LEU A 21 4.37 1.43 -8.01
C LEU A 21 5.30 1.01 -9.15
N MET A 22 4.86 0.12 -10.04
CA MET A 22 5.64 -0.29 -11.23
C MET A 22 5.86 0.86 -12.21
N LEU A 23 4.85 1.70 -12.42
CA LEU A 23 4.95 2.88 -13.29
C LEU A 23 5.96 3.90 -12.74
N THR A 24 5.97 4.14 -11.43
CA THR A 24 6.90 5.09 -10.81
C THR A 24 8.37 4.70 -10.94
N LYS A 25 8.71 3.43 -11.24
CA LYS A 25 10.09 3.03 -11.57
C LYS A 25 10.67 3.79 -12.77
N LYS A 26 9.82 4.29 -13.66
CA LYS A 26 10.23 5.07 -14.83
C LYS A 26 10.59 6.52 -14.50
N PHE A 27 10.32 6.97 -13.27
CA PHE A 27 10.55 8.34 -12.83
C PHE A 27 11.82 8.42 -11.97
N SER A 28 12.50 9.56 -12.02
CA SER A 28 13.80 9.74 -11.37
C SER A 28 13.73 10.25 -9.93
N ASN A 29 12.59 10.81 -9.48
CA ASN A 29 12.48 11.46 -8.18
C ASN A 29 11.73 10.59 -7.15
N PRO A 30 12.44 10.02 -6.15
CA PRO A 30 11.81 9.14 -5.17
C PRO A 30 10.77 9.83 -4.29
N TRP A 31 10.91 11.13 -4.03
CA TRP A 31 9.94 11.88 -3.24
C TRP A 31 8.60 12.01 -3.97
N VAL A 32 8.66 12.34 -5.28
CA VAL A 32 7.46 12.39 -6.14
C VAL A 32 6.83 11.01 -6.26
N ASN A 33 7.64 9.97 -6.49
CA ASN A 33 7.18 8.59 -6.61
C ASN A 33 6.41 8.13 -5.37
N ARG A 34 6.92 8.45 -4.17
CA ARG A 34 6.22 8.16 -2.92
C ARG A 34 4.85 8.82 -2.87
N LYS A 35 4.75 10.11 -3.23
CA LYS A 35 3.46 10.83 -3.21
C LYS A 35 2.46 10.22 -4.19
N ILE A 36 2.90 9.87 -5.39
CA ILE A 36 2.03 9.20 -6.38
C ILE A 36 1.50 7.87 -5.84
N ILE A 37 2.36 7.04 -5.24
CA ILE A 37 1.96 5.74 -4.65
C ILE A 37 1.02 5.94 -3.45
N HIS A 38 1.25 6.94 -2.59
CA HIS A 38 0.34 7.19 -1.47
C HIS A 38 -1.03 7.66 -1.97
N LEU A 39 -1.06 8.56 -2.95
CA LEU A 39 -2.32 9.03 -3.54
C LEU A 39 -3.09 7.91 -4.24
N SER A 40 -2.42 6.93 -4.85
CA SER A 40 -3.12 5.79 -5.45
C SER A 40 -3.78 4.84 -4.44
N SER A 41 -3.44 4.95 -3.15
CA SER A 41 -4.13 4.22 -2.08
C SER A 41 -5.41 4.91 -1.58
N VAL A 42 -5.65 6.17 -1.94
CA VAL A 42 -6.85 6.93 -1.51
C VAL A 42 -8.17 6.23 -1.90
N PRO A 43 -8.34 5.71 -3.13
CA PRO A 43 -9.53 4.92 -3.47
C PRO A 43 -9.72 3.69 -2.59
N ALA A 44 -8.63 3.07 -2.12
CA ALA A 44 -8.71 1.93 -1.22
C ALA A 44 -9.20 2.33 0.17
N VAL A 45 -8.70 3.45 0.71
CA VAL A 45 -9.15 3.99 1.99
C VAL A 45 -10.62 4.42 1.92
N ILE A 46 -11.03 5.11 0.86
CA ILE A 46 -12.45 5.49 0.65
C ILE A 46 -13.32 4.25 0.54
N SER A 47 -12.87 3.23 -0.21
CA SER A 47 -13.61 1.97 -0.32
C SER A 47 -13.76 1.30 1.04
N TYR A 48 -12.70 1.27 1.86
CA TYR A 48 -12.78 0.73 3.23
C TYR A 48 -13.85 1.42 4.07
N MET A 49 -13.97 2.75 3.97
CA MET A 49 -14.94 3.52 4.76
C MET A 49 -16.40 3.34 4.35
N TYR A 50 -16.68 3.02 3.08
CA TYR A 50 -18.04 3.10 2.53
C TYR A 50 -18.53 1.85 1.79
N LEU A 51 -17.62 0.99 1.34
CA LEU A 51 -17.94 -0.17 0.49
C LEU A 51 -17.59 -1.51 1.15
N PHE A 52 -16.52 -1.57 1.94
CA PHE A 52 -16.18 -2.78 2.67
C PHE A 52 -17.20 -3.04 3.78
N THR A 53 -17.57 -4.31 3.90
CA THR A 53 -18.43 -4.81 4.97
C THR A 53 -17.61 -5.56 6.02
N GLU A 54 -16.52 -6.19 5.59
CA GLU A 54 -15.66 -7.03 6.41
C GLU A 54 -14.28 -6.37 6.60
N PRO A 55 -14.02 -5.73 7.75
CA PRO A 55 -12.83 -4.90 7.96
C PRO A 55 -11.53 -5.71 7.92
N TYR A 56 -11.59 -7.01 8.23
CA TYR A 56 -10.40 -7.87 8.24
C TYR A 56 -9.78 -8.07 6.86
N ILE A 57 -10.55 -7.92 5.76
CA ILE A 57 -10.00 -8.03 4.40
C ILE A 57 -9.07 -6.84 4.16
N PHE A 58 -9.52 -5.62 4.40
CA PHE A 58 -8.69 -4.44 4.27
C PHE A 58 -7.47 -4.48 5.23
N PHE A 59 -7.69 -4.86 6.49
CA PHE A 59 -6.64 -5.09 7.47
C PHE A 59 -5.56 -6.04 6.95
N SER A 60 -5.95 -7.18 6.39
CA SER A 60 -5.01 -8.20 5.89
C SER A 60 -4.09 -7.65 4.79
N PHE A 61 -4.63 -6.83 3.88
CA PHE A 61 -3.83 -6.18 2.83
C PHE A 61 -2.94 -5.06 3.40
N ALA A 62 -3.40 -4.28 4.38
CA ALA A 62 -2.58 -3.28 5.04
C ALA A 62 -1.39 -3.92 5.78
N VAL A 63 -1.61 -5.03 6.48
CA VAL A 63 -0.55 -5.85 7.09
C VAL A 63 0.39 -6.40 6.03
N PHE A 64 -0.13 -6.96 4.94
CA PHE A 64 0.68 -7.45 3.82
C PHE A 64 1.62 -6.37 3.28
N PHE A 65 1.11 -5.17 2.98
CA PHE A 65 1.94 -4.06 2.51
C PHE A 65 2.99 -3.65 3.54
N THR A 66 2.62 -3.57 4.82
CA THR A 66 3.56 -3.25 5.91
C THR A 66 4.74 -4.21 5.92
N ILE A 67 4.47 -5.52 5.87
CA ILE A 67 5.51 -6.55 5.86
C ILE A 67 6.36 -6.44 4.60
N MET A 68 5.74 -6.32 3.43
CA MET A 68 6.45 -6.26 2.15
C MET A 68 7.35 -5.04 2.01
N LEU A 69 6.97 -3.89 2.59
CA LEU A 69 7.78 -2.68 2.60
C LEU A 69 8.89 -2.74 3.66
N LEU A 70 8.66 -3.42 4.78
CA LEU A 70 9.65 -3.60 5.84
C LEU A 70 10.79 -4.54 5.42
N ILE A 71 10.50 -5.60 4.66
CA ILE A 71 11.50 -6.61 4.25
C ILE A 71 12.73 -5.98 3.54
N PRO A 72 12.58 -5.10 2.53
CA PRO A 72 13.71 -4.41 1.89
C PRO A 72 14.59 -3.64 2.89
N HIS A 73 13.99 -2.94 3.85
CA HIS A 73 14.74 -2.21 4.89
C HIS A 73 15.53 -3.15 5.78
N LEU A 74 14.91 -4.22 6.27
CA LEU A 74 15.60 -5.22 7.12
C LEU A 74 16.78 -5.88 6.39
N LYS A 75 16.69 -5.98 5.06
CA LYS A 75 17.74 -6.55 4.21
C LYS A 75 18.77 -5.51 3.72
N ASN A 76 18.62 -4.23 4.05
CA ASN A 76 19.40 -3.12 3.48
C ASN A 76 19.40 -3.14 1.94
N ARG A 77 18.24 -3.46 1.35
CA ARG A 77 17.99 -3.54 -0.10
C ARG A 77 16.82 -2.63 -0.49
N GLU A 78 16.82 -1.43 0.05
CA GLU A 78 15.78 -0.43 -0.20
C GLU A 78 15.64 -0.17 -1.70
N LEU A 79 14.38 -0.12 -2.15
CA LEU A 79 14.02 0.14 -3.53
C LEU A 79 14.19 1.63 -3.84
N SER A 80 15.42 2.05 -4.16
CA SER A 80 15.86 3.46 -4.21
C SER A 80 15.00 4.42 -5.04
N TRP A 81 14.22 3.91 -6.00
CA TRP A 81 13.28 4.72 -6.78
C TRP A 81 12.06 5.18 -5.97
N PHE A 82 11.76 4.61 -4.80
CA PHE A 82 10.71 5.12 -3.90
C PHE A 82 10.99 4.94 -2.41
N GLN A 83 11.82 3.97 -1.99
CA GLN A 83 12.26 3.84 -0.61
C GLN A 83 13.55 4.63 -0.39
N LEU A 84 13.55 5.47 0.64
CA LEU A 84 14.72 6.22 1.05
C LEU A 84 15.44 5.47 2.17
N LYS A 85 16.77 5.38 2.08
CA LYS A 85 17.59 4.67 3.06
C LYS A 85 17.34 5.18 4.48
N LYS A 86 17.10 4.26 5.43
CA LYS A 86 16.75 4.55 6.84
C LYS A 86 15.47 5.38 7.05
N ASN A 87 14.65 5.58 6.02
CA ASN A 87 13.35 6.23 6.14
C ASN A 87 12.25 5.17 6.04
N TYR A 88 11.52 4.96 7.13
CA TYR A 88 10.46 3.96 7.23
C TYR A 88 9.06 4.57 7.04
N GLY A 89 8.96 5.78 6.48
CA GLY A 89 7.70 6.52 6.41
C GLY A 89 6.59 5.75 5.67
N GLU A 90 6.93 5.03 4.59
CA GLU A 90 5.97 4.18 3.88
C GLU A 90 5.55 2.94 4.68
N VAL A 91 6.43 2.40 5.53
CA VAL A 91 6.11 1.28 6.42
C VAL A 91 5.16 1.76 7.52
N TYR A 92 5.44 2.90 8.15
CA TYR A 92 4.55 3.47 9.17
C TYR A 92 3.20 3.89 8.60
N TYR A 93 3.18 4.38 7.35
CA TYR A 93 1.94 4.71 6.67
C TYR A 93 1.03 3.48 6.55
N THR A 94 1.51 2.38 6.00
CA THR A 94 0.70 1.16 5.83
C THR A 94 0.40 0.48 7.16
N ALA A 95 1.33 0.53 8.12
CA ALA A 95 1.11 0.02 9.48
C ALA A 95 0.02 0.81 10.21
N SER A 96 -0.05 2.14 10.00
CA SER A 96 -1.10 2.96 10.63
C SER A 96 -2.49 2.59 10.14
N PHE A 97 -2.65 2.27 8.84
CA PHE A 97 -3.91 1.74 8.35
C PHE A 97 -4.23 0.39 8.97
N ALA A 98 -3.28 -0.54 9.03
CA ALA A 98 -3.51 -1.82 9.69
C ALA A 98 -3.92 -1.65 11.16
N ALA A 99 -3.33 -0.69 11.89
CA ALA A 99 -3.70 -0.44 13.29
C ALA A 99 -5.08 0.24 13.47
N LEU A 100 -5.57 0.92 12.44
CA LEU A 100 -6.85 1.65 12.43
C LEU A 100 -7.97 0.92 11.69
N SER A 101 -7.68 -0.24 11.09
CA SER A 101 -8.63 -1.06 10.33
C SER A 101 -9.46 -1.94 11.26
#